data_AF-A0A944VQ89-F1
#
_entry.id   AF-A0A944VQ89-F1
#
_cell.length_a   1.000
_cell.length_b   1.000
_cell.length_c   1.000
_cell.angle_alpha   90.00
_cell.angle_beta   90.00
_cell.angle_gamma   90.00
#
_symmetry.space_group_name_H-M   'P 1'
#
loop_
_entity.id
_entity.type
_entity.pdbx_description
1 polymer ?
#
loop_
_entity_poly.entity_id
_entity_poly.type
_entity_poly.pdbx_seq_one_letter_code
_entity_poly.pdbx_strand_id
1 'polypeptide(L)'
;MSTKVDKPWIMRTYAGHSTAEESNKLFKMNLTKGQTGLSVAFDLPTQTGYDSDHILSTGEVGKVGVPISNLKDMNKLFQDLPLGKMNTSMTINSTAAWLLALYCASAEENGVELNELQGTTQNDILKEYLSRGTYIFPPKESIKLISDMIIYCYKNIPKWNPTNICSYHLQEAGATPVQEIAFALSNAICILDTVKESNQIPPEDFPKVVGRISFFVNAGIRFIEELCKMKTFTEMWDEICQERYGVEDPKFRRFRYGVQVNSLGLTAQQPENNVARIITEMLAVTLSKNARARAVQLPGW
;
A
#
# COMPACT_ATOMS: atom_id res chain seq x y z
N MET A 1 16.60 28.45 5.07
CA MET A 1 15.82 27.23 5.40
C MET A 1 14.35 27.54 5.16
N SER A 2 13.63 26.71 4.41
CA SER A 2 12.18 26.88 4.22
C SER A 2 11.49 26.87 5.59
N THR A 3 10.80 27.95 5.94
CA THR A 3 10.06 28.14 7.19
C THR A 3 8.71 27.42 7.21
N LYS A 4 8.37 26.71 6.13
CA LYS A 4 7.11 25.99 6.01
C LYS A 4 7.21 24.66 6.75
N VAL A 5 6.51 24.56 7.87
CA VAL A 5 6.33 23.31 8.62
C VAL A 5 5.69 22.27 7.70
N ASP A 6 6.26 21.07 7.64
CA ASP A 6 5.71 19.97 6.87
C ASP A 6 4.35 19.55 7.42
N LYS A 7 3.43 19.15 6.53
CA LYS A 7 2.15 18.57 6.96
C LYS A 7 2.44 17.25 7.71
N PRO A 8 1.74 16.96 8.82
CA PRO A 8 1.90 15.69 9.52
C PRO A 8 1.52 14.49 8.62
N TRP A 9 2.02 13.31 8.96
CA TRP A 9 1.67 12.06 8.29
C TRP A 9 0.19 11.71 8.50
N ILE A 10 -0.37 10.92 7.60
CA ILE A 10 -1.72 10.36 7.77
C ILE A 10 -1.63 9.23 8.79
N MET A 11 -2.40 9.34 9.88
CA MET A 11 -2.61 8.21 10.78
C MET A 11 -3.59 7.25 10.10
N ARG A 12 -3.13 6.03 9.80
CA ARG A 12 -3.96 4.98 9.22
C ARG A 12 -4.02 3.79 10.17
N THR A 13 -5.22 3.41 10.57
CA THR A 13 -5.43 2.14 11.28
C THR A 13 -5.79 1.09 10.24
N TYR A 14 -5.04 -0.01 10.25
CA TYR A 14 -5.36 -1.21 9.48
C TYR A 14 -6.57 -1.88 10.10
N ALA A 15 -7.66 -1.94 9.37
CA ALA A 15 -8.93 -2.40 9.90
C ALA A 15 -9.73 -3.15 8.83
N GLY A 16 -10.53 -4.10 9.29
CA GLY A 16 -11.31 -5.01 8.47
C GLY A 16 -11.32 -6.36 9.14
N HIS A 17 -12.46 -6.76 9.68
CA HIS A 17 -12.68 -8.10 10.21
C HIS A 17 -14.18 -8.41 10.19
N SER A 18 -14.52 -9.69 10.23
CA SER A 18 -15.91 -10.16 10.29
C SER A 18 -16.67 -9.89 8.98
N THR A 19 -17.46 -8.81 8.89
CA THR A 19 -18.31 -8.53 7.73
C THR A 19 -18.07 -7.11 7.20
N ALA A 20 -18.60 -6.83 6.01
CA ALA A 20 -18.55 -5.50 5.41
C ALA A 20 -19.25 -4.45 6.29
N GLU A 21 -20.39 -4.79 6.89
CA GLU A 21 -21.16 -3.90 7.76
C GLU A 21 -20.42 -3.60 9.08
N GLU A 22 -19.80 -4.60 9.71
CA GLU A 22 -19.01 -4.39 10.94
C GLU A 22 -17.75 -3.56 10.65
N SER A 23 -17.09 -3.83 9.52
CA SER A 23 -15.96 -3.03 9.06
C SER A 23 -16.36 -1.58 8.76
N ASN A 24 -17.53 -1.35 8.15
CA ASN A 24 -18.08 -0.01 7.92
C ASN A 24 -18.33 0.74 9.24
N LYS A 25 -18.94 0.08 10.23
CA LYS A 25 -19.16 0.66 11.58
C LYS A 25 -17.83 1.07 12.22
N LEU A 26 -16.82 0.22 12.12
CA LEU A 26 -15.47 0.49 12.62
C LEU A 26 -14.83 1.69 11.91
N PHE A 27 -14.95 1.77 10.58
CA PHE A 27 -14.47 2.92 9.80
C PHE A 27 -15.14 4.22 10.23
N LYS A 28 -16.48 4.24 10.33
CA LYS A 28 -17.23 5.41 10.81
C LYS A 28 -16.79 5.81 12.22
N MET A 29 -16.64 4.86 13.14
CA MET A 29 -16.15 5.12 14.50
C MET A 29 -14.73 5.72 14.49
N ASN A 30 -13.81 5.22 13.68
CA ASN A 30 -12.45 5.75 13.69
C ASN A 30 -12.36 7.14 13.06
N LEU A 31 -13.19 7.44 12.06
CA LEU A 31 -13.29 8.78 11.48
C LEU A 31 -13.76 9.80 12.52
N THR A 32 -14.69 9.45 13.42
CA THR A 32 -15.09 10.36 14.52
C THR A 32 -13.97 10.58 15.55
N LYS A 33 -13.01 9.65 15.65
CA LYS A 33 -11.81 9.76 16.49
C LYS A 33 -10.64 10.49 15.80
N GLY A 34 -10.84 11.04 14.61
CA GLY A 34 -9.83 11.83 13.90
C GLY A 34 -8.92 11.02 12.95
N GLN A 35 -9.24 9.76 12.63
CA GLN A 35 -8.58 9.05 11.54
C GLN A 35 -8.84 9.80 10.22
N THR A 36 -7.79 10.02 9.42
CA THR A 36 -7.86 10.86 8.20
C THR A 36 -7.70 10.07 6.90
N GLY A 37 -7.44 8.76 6.97
CA GLY A 37 -7.42 7.85 5.83
C GLY A 37 -7.74 6.44 6.25
N LEU A 38 -8.41 5.67 5.39
CA LEU A 38 -8.77 4.27 5.67
C LEU A 38 -7.72 3.31 5.15
N SER A 39 -7.59 2.15 5.80
CA SER A 39 -6.78 1.04 5.33
C SER A 39 -7.58 -0.24 5.48
N VAL A 40 -7.98 -0.82 4.35
CA VAL A 40 -8.85 -1.99 4.26
C VAL A 40 -7.99 -3.26 4.23
N ALA A 41 -8.25 -4.14 5.19
CA ALA A 41 -7.77 -5.52 5.22
C ALA A 41 -8.82 -6.44 4.60
N PHE A 42 -8.45 -7.28 3.63
CA PHE A 42 -9.34 -8.28 3.03
C PHE A 42 -9.06 -9.67 3.57
N ASP A 43 -10.06 -10.54 3.62
CA ASP A 43 -9.87 -11.91 4.07
C ASP A 43 -9.03 -12.74 3.08
N LEU A 44 -8.61 -13.95 3.50
CA LEU A 44 -7.76 -14.80 2.66
C LEU A 44 -8.47 -15.25 1.36
N PRO A 45 -9.76 -15.64 1.36
CA PRO A 45 -10.51 -15.92 0.13
C PRO A 45 -10.47 -14.77 -0.89
N THR A 46 -10.79 -13.54 -0.47
CA THR A 46 -10.77 -12.35 -1.33
C THR A 46 -9.37 -12.08 -1.89
N GLN A 47 -8.33 -12.28 -1.07
CA GLN A 47 -6.93 -12.11 -1.50
C GLN A 47 -6.48 -13.15 -2.53
N THR A 48 -7.04 -14.37 -2.46
CA THR A 48 -6.68 -15.51 -3.32
C THR A 48 -7.66 -15.75 -4.46
N GLY A 49 -8.67 -14.89 -4.62
CA GLY A 49 -9.58 -14.90 -5.76
C GLY A 49 -10.73 -15.91 -5.65
N TYR A 50 -11.08 -16.32 -4.43
CA TYR A 50 -12.22 -17.19 -4.17
C TYR A 50 -13.41 -16.44 -3.59
N ASP A 51 -14.60 -16.82 -4.04
CA ASP A 51 -15.86 -16.43 -3.41
C ASP A 51 -16.02 -17.07 -2.03
N SER A 52 -16.89 -16.47 -1.20
CA SER A 52 -17.09 -16.90 0.18
C SER A 52 -17.70 -18.31 0.31
N ASP A 53 -18.40 -18.79 -0.72
CA ASP A 53 -19.04 -20.11 -0.79
C ASP A 53 -18.15 -21.18 -1.47
N HIS A 54 -16.97 -20.79 -1.97
CA HIS A 54 -16.03 -21.74 -2.55
C HIS A 54 -15.47 -22.69 -1.49
N ILE A 55 -15.27 -23.97 -1.85
CA ILE A 55 -14.85 -25.01 -0.89
C ILE A 55 -13.53 -24.66 -0.16
N LEU A 56 -12.59 -24.03 -0.85
CA LEU A 56 -11.30 -23.60 -0.28
C LEU A 56 -11.40 -22.38 0.66
N SER A 57 -12.55 -21.69 0.69
CA SER A 57 -12.79 -20.54 1.56
C SER A 57 -13.25 -20.95 2.96
N THR A 58 -13.66 -22.21 3.13
CA THR A 58 -14.19 -22.76 4.39
C THR A 58 -13.25 -22.47 5.57
N GLY A 59 -13.74 -21.76 6.57
CA GLY A 59 -12.99 -21.45 7.80
C GLY A 59 -12.09 -20.21 7.73
N GLU A 60 -11.97 -19.58 6.56
CA GLU A 60 -11.12 -18.39 6.35
C GLU A 60 -11.91 -17.11 6.03
N VAL A 61 -13.20 -17.25 5.69
CA VAL A 61 -14.10 -16.11 5.42
C VAL A 61 -14.17 -15.18 6.63
N GLY A 62 -13.84 -13.90 6.43
CA GLY A 62 -13.94 -12.85 7.45
C GLY A 62 -12.96 -12.93 8.63
N LYS A 63 -12.04 -13.90 8.64
CA LYS A 63 -11.16 -14.20 9.79
C LYS A 63 -10.03 -13.19 9.97
N VAL A 64 -9.40 -12.78 8.86
CA VAL A 64 -8.21 -11.89 8.86
C VAL A 64 -8.45 -10.58 8.12
N GLY A 65 -9.70 -10.32 7.72
CA GLY A 65 -10.08 -9.20 6.88
C GLY A 65 -11.56 -9.21 6.54
N VAL A 66 -12.01 -8.24 5.76
CA VAL A 66 -13.38 -8.20 5.24
C VAL A 66 -13.53 -9.12 4.02
N PRO A 67 -14.58 -9.96 3.95
CA PRO A 67 -14.93 -10.70 2.74
C PRO A 67 -15.57 -9.77 1.71
N ILE A 68 -15.08 -9.78 0.46
CA ILE A 68 -15.67 -9.04 -0.65
C ILE A 68 -15.76 -9.96 -1.85
N SER A 69 -16.96 -10.44 -2.17
CA SER A 69 -17.21 -11.31 -3.34
C SER A 69 -17.85 -10.56 -4.49
N ASN A 70 -18.53 -9.43 -4.21
CA ASN A 70 -19.25 -8.67 -5.25
C ASN A 70 -19.43 -7.18 -4.88
N LEU A 71 -20.05 -6.42 -5.79
CA LEU A 71 -20.30 -4.98 -5.63
C LEU A 71 -21.18 -4.66 -4.41
N LYS A 72 -22.14 -5.53 -4.05
CA LYS A 72 -22.99 -5.28 -2.86
C LYS A 72 -22.17 -5.29 -1.58
N ASP A 73 -21.16 -6.14 -1.48
CA ASP A 73 -20.27 -6.19 -0.31
C ASP A 73 -19.42 -4.92 -0.24
N MET A 74 -18.90 -4.46 -1.40
CA MET A 74 -18.16 -3.20 -1.48
C MET A 74 -19.03 -1.99 -1.09
N ASN A 75 -20.29 -1.97 -1.55
CA ASN A 75 -21.25 -0.92 -1.20
C ASN A 75 -21.57 -0.91 0.30
N LYS A 76 -21.75 -2.09 0.91
CA LYS A 76 -21.93 -2.20 2.37
C LYS A 76 -20.72 -1.71 3.13
N LEU A 77 -19.51 -2.06 2.67
CA LEU A 77 -18.26 -1.64 3.30
C LEU A 77 -18.11 -0.12 3.31
N PHE A 78 -18.53 0.56 2.23
CA PHE A 78 -18.38 2.00 2.06
C PHE A 78 -19.67 2.81 2.23
N GLN A 79 -20.74 2.19 2.72
CA GLN A 79 -22.03 2.85 2.92
C GLN A 79 -21.91 4.11 3.78
N ASP A 80 -22.47 5.22 3.30
CA ASP A 80 -22.44 6.56 3.91
C ASP A 80 -21.04 7.12 4.20
N LEU A 81 -20.00 6.62 3.53
CA LEU A 81 -18.65 7.17 3.62
C LEU A 81 -18.37 8.13 2.44
N PRO A 82 -17.76 9.30 2.67
CA PRO A 82 -17.56 10.31 1.62
C PRO A 82 -16.36 9.97 0.72
N LEU A 83 -16.48 8.94 -0.14
CA LEU A 83 -15.38 8.37 -0.94
C LEU A 83 -14.54 9.42 -1.69
N GLY A 84 -15.16 10.41 -2.34
CA GLY A 84 -14.46 11.47 -3.09
C GLY A 84 -13.58 12.40 -2.24
N LYS A 85 -13.75 12.39 -0.91
CA LYS A 85 -12.97 13.19 0.04
C LYS A 85 -11.96 12.35 0.84
N MET A 86 -12.01 11.02 0.70
CA MET A 86 -11.24 10.09 1.51
C MET A 86 -9.93 9.71 0.83
N ASN A 87 -8.98 9.24 1.65
CA ASN A 87 -7.77 8.61 1.18
C ASN A 87 -7.80 7.13 1.58
N THR A 88 -8.16 6.26 0.64
CA THR A 88 -8.39 4.83 0.89
C THR A 88 -7.16 4.01 0.52
N SER A 89 -6.70 3.17 1.43
CA SER A 89 -5.68 2.16 1.16
C SER A 89 -6.34 0.79 1.10
N MET A 90 -6.01 -0.01 0.09
CA MET A 90 -6.45 -1.39 -0.06
C MET A 90 -5.22 -2.30 -0.05
N THR A 91 -5.07 -3.10 1.01
CA THR A 91 -3.98 -4.08 1.13
C THR A 91 -4.38 -5.34 0.37
N ILE A 92 -4.26 -5.25 -0.95
CA ILE A 92 -4.68 -6.29 -1.90
C ILE A 92 -3.68 -6.39 -3.05
N ASN A 93 -3.44 -7.60 -3.55
CA ASN A 93 -2.39 -7.87 -4.53
C ASN A 93 -2.93 -8.61 -5.76
N SER A 94 -2.99 -9.94 -5.73
CA SER A 94 -3.39 -10.75 -6.90
C SER A 94 -4.76 -10.38 -7.48
N THR A 95 -5.69 -9.99 -6.62
CA THR A 95 -7.04 -9.56 -7.00
C THR A 95 -7.20 -8.03 -7.07
N ALA A 96 -6.12 -7.26 -6.98
CA ALA A 96 -6.17 -5.80 -6.85
C ALA A 96 -6.96 -5.10 -7.98
N ALA A 97 -6.86 -5.58 -9.21
CA ALA A 97 -7.60 -5.03 -10.34
C ALA A 97 -9.13 -5.16 -10.16
N TRP A 98 -9.59 -6.33 -9.69
CA TRP A 98 -11.00 -6.59 -9.41
C TRP A 98 -11.52 -5.73 -8.24
N LEU A 99 -10.76 -5.67 -7.15
CA LEU A 99 -11.16 -4.86 -5.99
C LEU A 99 -11.16 -3.36 -6.32
N LEU A 100 -10.22 -2.88 -7.14
CA LEU A 100 -10.26 -1.50 -7.62
C LEU A 100 -11.47 -1.25 -8.53
N ALA A 101 -11.83 -2.19 -9.40
CA ALA A 101 -13.02 -2.07 -10.24
C ALA A 101 -14.30 -1.98 -9.40
N LEU A 102 -14.45 -2.85 -8.38
CA LEU A 102 -15.57 -2.79 -7.44
C LEU A 102 -15.60 -1.46 -6.67
N TYR A 103 -14.44 -0.96 -6.24
CA TYR A 103 -14.33 0.32 -5.55
C TYR A 103 -14.74 1.50 -6.45
N CYS A 104 -14.35 1.48 -7.74
CA CYS A 104 -14.76 2.48 -8.72
C CYS A 104 -16.27 2.45 -8.96
N ALA A 105 -16.83 1.26 -9.20
CA ALA A 105 -18.27 1.10 -9.40
C ALA A 105 -19.07 1.57 -8.16
N SER A 106 -18.59 1.26 -6.96
CA SER A 106 -19.19 1.74 -5.72
C SER A 106 -19.13 3.26 -5.61
N ALA A 107 -18.02 3.89 -6.02
CA ALA A 107 -17.91 5.36 -6.05
C ALA A 107 -18.90 6.00 -7.03
N GLU A 108 -19.03 5.45 -8.23
CA GLU A 108 -19.96 5.92 -9.26
C GLU A 108 -21.42 5.80 -8.80
N GLU A 109 -21.82 4.69 -8.16
CA GLU A 109 -23.16 4.54 -7.57
C GLU A 109 -23.45 5.55 -6.46
N ASN A 110 -22.40 6.09 -5.82
CA ASN A 110 -22.51 7.15 -4.82
C ASN A 110 -22.29 8.56 -5.41
N GLY A 111 -22.31 8.71 -6.74
CA GLY A 111 -22.18 9.99 -7.43
C GLY A 111 -20.80 10.65 -7.30
N VAL A 112 -19.74 9.85 -7.09
CA VAL A 112 -18.35 10.31 -7.02
C VAL A 112 -17.66 10.02 -8.34
N GLU A 113 -17.08 11.05 -8.96
CA GLU A 113 -16.34 10.89 -10.21
C GLU A 113 -14.99 10.21 -9.96
N LEU A 114 -14.54 9.36 -10.89
CA LEU A 114 -13.28 8.61 -10.73
C LEU A 114 -12.06 9.51 -10.53
N ASN A 115 -12.06 10.72 -11.13
CA ASN A 115 -10.96 11.67 -10.98
C ASN A 115 -10.88 12.34 -9.57
N GLU A 116 -11.92 12.18 -8.76
CA GLU A 116 -11.97 12.64 -7.38
C GLU A 116 -11.32 11.65 -6.42
N LEU A 117 -11.36 10.35 -6.77
CA LEU A 117 -10.85 9.27 -5.94
C LEU A 117 -9.35 9.42 -5.65
N GLN A 118 -8.99 9.22 -4.39
CA GLN A 118 -7.61 9.25 -3.92
C GLN A 118 -7.36 8.04 -3.04
N GLY A 119 -6.25 7.36 -3.27
CA GLY A 119 -5.96 6.15 -2.51
C GLY A 119 -4.76 5.40 -3.02
N THR A 120 -4.63 4.17 -2.53
CA THR A 120 -3.49 3.30 -2.79
C THR A 120 -3.96 1.86 -2.84
N THR A 121 -3.57 1.12 -3.86
CA THR A 121 -3.59 -0.34 -3.87
C THR A 121 -2.19 -0.87 -3.59
N GLN A 122 -2.05 -1.96 -2.83
CA GLN A 122 -0.73 -2.57 -2.65
C GLN A 122 -0.18 -3.07 -3.98
N ASN A 123 -0.93 -3.92 -4.69
CA ASN A 123 -0.66 -4.32 -6.07
C ASN A 123 0.83 -4.59 -6.36
N ASP A 124 1.47 -5.33 -5.45
CA ASP A 124 2.86 -5.75 -5.55
C ASP A 124 2.89 -7.28 -5.56
N ILE A 125 2.90 -7.88 -6.75
CA ILE A 125 2.87 -9.34 -6.87
C ILE A 125 4.26 -9.96 -6.67
N LEU A 126 5.35 -9.25 -6.96
CA LEU A 126 6.68 -9.86 -6.90
C LEU A 126 7.04 -10.28 -5.48
N LYS A 127 6.66 -9.48 -4.47
CA LYS A 127 6.81 -9.89 -3.06
C LYS A 127 5.87 -11.03 -2.64
N GLU A 128 4.77 -11.28 -3.36
CA GLU A 128 3.89 -12.44 -3.06
C GLU A 128 4.63 -13.76 -3.28
N TYR A 129 5.41 -13.87 -4.35
CA TYR A 129 6.19 -15.09 -4.61
C TYR A 129 7.35 -15.29 -3.64
N LEU A 130 7.89 -14.20 -3.07
CA LEU A 130 9.09 -14.24 -2.24
C LEU A 130 8.79 -14.38 -0.73
N SER A 131 7.69 -13.81 -0.24
CA SER A 131 7.46 -13.71 1.21
C SER A 131 6.04 -13.92 1.71
N ARG A 132 5.01 -13.68 0.87
CA ARG A 132 3.62 -13.60 1.37
C ARG A 132 2.67 -14.70 0.90
N GLY A 133 2.89 -15.26 -0.29
CA GLY A 133 2.23 -16.48 -0.75
C GLY A 133 0.80 -16.36 -1.27
N THR A 134 0.24 -15.17 -1.48
CA THR A 134 -1.17 -15.01 -1.95
C THR A 134 -1.28 -14.79 -3.47
N TYR A 135 -0.32 -15.27 -4.27
CA TYR A 135 -0.33 -15.17 -5.73
C TYR A 135 -1.37 -16.12 -6.37
N ILE A 136 -1.88 -15.75 -7.55
CA ILE A 136 -2.84 -16.57 -8.32
C ILE A 136 -2.24 -17.02 -9.65
N PHE A 137 -1.74 -16.08 -10.45
CA PHE A 137 -1.21 -16.33 -11.79
C PHE A 137 0.31 -16.52 -11.77
N PRO A 138 0.92 -17.04 -12.85
CA PRO A 138 2.38 -17.05 -12.97
C PRO A 138 2.96 -15.62 -13.04
N PRO A 139 4.27 -15.44 -12.74
CA PRO A 139 4.86 -14.10 -12.58
C PRO A 139 4.67 -13.16 -13.77
N LYS A 140 4.80 -13.67 -15.01
CA LYS A 140 4.73 -12.84 -16.23
C LYS A 140 3.35 -12.21 -16.41
N GLU A 141 2.30 -13.02 -16.29
CA GLU A 141 0.91 -12.60 -16.42
C GLU A 141 0.52 -11.64 -15.30
N SER A 142 0.99 -11.89 -14.07
CA SER A 142 0.74 -11.01 -12.94
C SER A 142 1.40 -9.62 -13.10
N ILE A 143 2.65 -9.57 -13.58
CA ILE A 143 3.33 -8.29 -13.87
C ILE A 143 2.60 -7.51 -14.96
N LYS A 144 2.08 -8.21 -15.98
CA LYS A 144 1.24 -7.58 -17.01
C LYS A 144 -0.02 -6.95 -16.39
N LEU A 145 -0.71 -7.64 -15.49
CA LEU A 145 -1.90 -7.09 -14.81
C LEU A 145 -1.57 -5.84 -13.97
N ILE A 146 -0.42 -5.82 -13.29
CA ILE A 146 0.06 -4.63 -12.59
C ILE A 146 0.24 -3.46 -13.56
N SER A 147 0.90 -3.70 -14.69
CA SER A 147 1.11 -2.69 -15.74
C SER A 147 -0.20 -2.14 -16.28
N ASP A 148 -1.14 -3.03 -16.64
CA ASP A 148 -2.47 -2.67 -17.16
C ASP A 148 -3.25 -1.80 -16.14
N MET A 149 -3.17 -2.13 -14.84
CA MET A 149 -3.80 -1.35 -13.77
C MET A 149 -3.14 0.01 -13.53
N ILE A 150 -1.81 0.11 -13.64
CA ILE A 150 -1.08 1.40 -13.58
C ILE A 150 -1.53 2.31 -14.73
N ILE A 151 -1.60 1.77 -15.96
CA ILE A 151 -2.04 2.50 -17.15
C ILE A 151 -3.49 2.94 -17.00
N TYR A 152 -4.36 2.09 -16.46
CA TYR A 152 -5.76 2.44 -16.19
C TYR A 152 -5.87 3.60 -15.18
N CYS A 153 -5.14 3.54 -14.07
CA CYS A 153 -5.15 4.61 -13.06
C CYS A 153 -4.58 5.91 -13.63
N TYR A 154 -3.53 5.83 -14.45
CA TYR A 154 -2.97 7.00 -15.14
C TYR A 154 -4.03 7.72 -15.99
N LYS A 155 -4.85 6.98 -16.74
CA LYS A 155 -5.88 7.53 -17.64
C LYS A 155 -7.13 8.02 -16.89
N ASN A 156 -7.59 7.28 -15.88
CA ASN A 156 -8.94 7.47 -15.32
C ASN A 156 -8.95 7.95 -13.86
N ILE A 157 -7.93 7.61 -13.07
CA ILE A 157 -7.87 7.86 -11.62
C ILE A 157 -6.54 8.55 -11.24
N PRO A 158 -6.25 9.74 -11.79
CA PRO A 158 -4.91 10.33 -11.78
C PRO A 158 -4.35 10.65 -10.38
N LYS A 159 -5.18 10.61 -9.33
CA LYS A 159 -4.78 10.81 -7.93
C LYS A 159 -4.52 9.49 -7.17
N TRP A 160 -4.80 8.34 -7.77
CA TRP A 160 -4.53 7.02 -7.20
C TRP A 160 -3.05 6.67 -7.24
N ASN A 161 -2.57 5.94 -6.24
CA ASN A 161 -1.24 5.33 -6.23
C ASN A 161 -1.45 3.83 -6.56
N PRO A 162 -1.27 3.41 -7.83
CA PRO A 162 -1.71 2.10 -8.32
C PRO A 162 -0.88 0.92 -7.80
N THR A 163 0.34 1.17 -7.34
CA THR A 163 1.21 0.16 -6.74
C THR A 163 1.95 0.77 -5.56
N ASN A 164 2.05 -0.01 -4.49
CA ASN A 164 2.75 0.30 -3.28
C ASN A 164 3.78 -0.80 -3.01
N ILE A 165 4.99 -0.60 -3.53
CA ILE A 165 6.10 -1.56 -3.49
C ILE A 165 6.42 -1.89 -2.03
N CYS A 166 6.16 -3.12 -1.64
CA CYS A 166 5.97 -3.50 -0.26
C CYS A 166 7.17 -4.31 0.25
N SER A 167 8.19 -3.58 0.69
CA SER A 167 9.36 -4.17 1.30
C SER A 167 9.08 -4.76 2.69
N TYR A 168 7.99 -4.34 3.34
CA TYR A 168 7.63 -4.78 4.68
C TYR A 168 7.63 -6.30 4.88
N HIS A 169 6.94 -7.02 4.01
CA HIS A 169 6.81 -8.48 4.11
C HIS A 169 8.13 -9.20 3.85
N LEU A 170 9.07 -8.59 3.11
CA LEU A 170 10.38 -9.19 2.88
C LEU A 170 11.16 -9.23 4.20
N GLN A 171 11.16 -8.14 4.97
CA GLN A 171 11.81 -8.11 6.28
C GLN A 171 11.10 -9.02 7.29
N GLU A 172 9.76 -9.09 7.26
CA GLU A 172 9.01 -10.07 8.07
C GLU A 172 9.31 -11.53 7.67
N ALA A 173 9.71 -11.80 6.43
CA ALA A 173 10.17 -13.13 6.02
C ALA A 173 11.66 -13.38 6.32
N GLY A 174 12.34 -12.44 6.98
CA GLY A 174 13.74 -12.56 7.38
C GLY A 174 14.76 -11.89 6.45
N ALA A 175 14.33 -11.08 5.49
CA ALA A 175 15.26 -10.29 4.69
C ALA A 175 16.03 -9.29 5.58
N THR A 176 17.35 -9.21 5.38
CA THR A 176 18.17 -8.16 5.98
C THR A 176 17.83 -6.79 5.37
N PRO A 177 18.13 -5.66 6.04
CA PRO A 177 17.91 -4.32 5.47
C PRO A 177 18.52 -4.12 4.07
N VAL A 178 19.67 -4.72 3.80
CA VAL A 178 20.32 -4.68 2.47
C VAL A 178 19.48 -5.41 1.42
N GLN A 179 19.00 -6.62 1.74
CA GLN A 179 18.12 -7.39 0.86
C GLN A 179 16.78 -6.68 0.65
N GLU A 180 16.21 -6.11 1.71
CA GLU A 180 14.97 -5.32 1.64
C GLU A 180 15.11 -4.17 0.63
N ILE A 181 16.19 -3.39 0.70
CA ILE A 181 16.48 -2.31 -0.26
C ILE A 181 16.62 -2.87 -1.67
N ALA A 182 17.50 -3.85 -1.85
CA ALA A 182 17.81 -4.39 -3.17
C ALA A 182 16.57 -4.96 -3.87
N PHE A 183 15.78 -5.77 -3.15
CA PHE A 183 14.60 -6.42 -3.70
C PHE A 183 13.49 -5.41 -4.01
N ALA A 184 13.22 -4.45 -3.11
CA ALA A 184 12.17 -3.47 -3.33
C ALA A 184 12.50 -2.52 -4.50
N LEU A 185 13.73 -2.03 -4.60
CA LEU A 185 14.12 -1.17 -5.72
C LEU A 185 14.15 -1.95 -7.05
N SER A 186 14.62 -3.19 -7.05
CA SER A 186 14.59 -4.05 -8.24
C SER A 186 13.15 -4.33 -8.72
N ASN A 187 12.23 -4.53 -7.78
CA ASN A 187 10.81 -4.70 -8.07
C ASN A 187 10.20 -3.44 -8.71
N ALA A 188 10.47 -2.26 -8.11
CA ALA A 188 10.04 -0.99 -8.67
C ALA A 188 10.58 -0.77 -10.10
N ILE A 189 11.84 -1.13 -10.35
CA ILE A 189 12.45 -1.09 -11.68
C ILE A 189 11.71 -2.02 -12.65
N CYS A 190 11.51 -3.29 -12.28
CA CYS A 190 10.81 -4.26 -13.12
C CYS A 190 9.41 -3.79 -13.53
N ILE A 191 8.64 -3.23 -12.60
CA ILE A 191 7.31 -2.70 -12.87
C ILE A 191 7.37 -1.48 -13.81
N LEU A 192 8.28 -0.53 -13.54
CA LEU A 192 8.40 0.68 -14.36
C LEU A 192 8.90 0.38 -15.78
N ASP A 193 9.87 -0.54 -15.93
CA ASP A 193 10.33 -1.01 -17.22
C ASP A 193 9.17 -1.65 -18.00
N THR A 194 8.38 -2.53 -17.36
CA THR A 194 7.20 -3.15 -17.99
C THR A 194 6.19 -2.10 -18.46
N VAL A 195 5.91 -1.08 -17.64
CA VAL A 195 4.98 0.00 -18.02
C VAL A 195 5.55 0.82 -19.19
N LYS A 196 6.85 1.12 -19.18
CA LYS A 196 7.51 1.86 -20.25
C LYS A 196 7.48 1.09 -21.57
N GLU A 197 7.81 -0.20 -21.53
CA GLU A 197 7.81 -1.10 -22.70
C GLU A 197 6.42 -1.33 -23.29
N SER A 198 5.36 -1.12 -22.51
CA SER A 198 3.98 -1.19 -23.03
C SER A 198 3.68 -0.14 -24.10
N ASN A 199 4.44 0.97 -24.15
CA ASN A 199 4.23 2.12 -25.03
C ASN A 199 2.80 2.72 -24.98
N GLN A 200 2.06 2.50 -23.89
CA GLN A 200 0.69 3.03 -23.71
C GLN A 200 0.64 4.39 -23.01
N ILE A 201 1.80 4.91 -22.60
CA ILE A 201 1.94 6.19 -21.90
C ILE A 201 2.89 7.05 -22.74
N PRO A 202 2.49 8.29 -23.11
CA PRO A 202 3.37 9.19 -23.82
C PRO A 202 4.69 9.39 -23.04
N PRO A 203 5.86 9.42 -23.71
CA PRO A 203 7.15 9.58 -23.03
C PRO A 203 7.21 10.79 -22.09
N GLU A 204 6.59 11.90 -22.47
CA GLU A 204 6.48 13.13 -21.69
C GLU A 204 5.67 12.99 -20.39
N ASP A 205 4.78 12.01 -20.33
CA ASP A 205 3.91 11.73 -19.19
C ASP A 205 4.44 10.62 -18.28
N PHE A 206 5.45 9.87 -18.71
CA PHE A 206 6.08 8.83 -17.90
C PHE A 206 6.55 9.30 -16.51
N PRO A 207 7.12 10.52 -16.33
CA PRO A 207 7.40 11.07 -15.00
C PRO A 207 6.21 11.08 -14.04
N LYS A 208 4.99 11.29 -14.54
CA LYS A 208 3.77 11.29 -13.71
C LYS A 208 3.53 9.90 -13.12
N VAL A 209 3.81 8.83 -13.87
CA VAL A 209 3.69 7.44 -13.44
C VAL A 209 4.70 7.12 -12.35
N VAL A 210 5.97 7.48 -12.57
CA VAL A 210 7.04 7.33 -11.58
C VAL A 210 6.65 8.03 -10.27
N GLY A 211 6.08 9.22 -10.36
CA GLY A 211 5.59 9.97 -9.20
C GLY A 211 4.39 9.39 -8.47
N ARG A 212 3.76 8.35 -8.99
CA ARG A 212 2.65 7.60 -8.37
C ARG A 212 3.07 6.26 -7.77
N ILE A 213 4.30 5.81 -8.00
CA ILE A 213 4.88 4.69 -7.26
C ILE A 213 5.07 5.14 -5.81
N SER A 214 4.59 4.32 -4.88
CA SER A 214 4.87 4.47 -3.45
C SER A 214 5.45 3.20 -2.88
N PHE A 215 5.98 3.29 -1.65
CA PHE A 215 6.60 2.18 -0.95
C PHE A 215 5.88 1.87 0.37
N PHE A 216 5.99 0.64 0.85
CA PHE A 216 5.57 0.25 2.19
C PHE A 216 6.70 -0.47 2.91
N VAL A 217 7.32 0.24 3.84
CA VAL A 217 8.55 -0.18 4.50
C VAL A 217 8.29 -0.76 5.89
N ASN A 218 9.14 -1.69 6.29
CA ASN A 218 9.20 -2.15 7.68
C ASN A 218 10.15 -1.26 8.49
N ALA A 219 9.93 -1.21 9.79
CA ALA A 219 10.78 -0.54 10.75
C ALA A 219 11.09 -1.49 11.91
N GLY A 220 12.31 -2.03 11.93
CA GLY A 220 12.80 -2.90 12.98
C GLY A 220 13.42 -2.17 14.19
N ILE A 221 13.71 -2.93 15.24
CA ILE A 221 14.20 -2.39 16.52
C ILE A 221 15.62 -1.80 16.44
N ARG A 222 16.38 -2.13 15.39
CA ARG A 222 17.76 -1.66 15.17
C ARG A 222 17.76 -0.21 14.65
N PHE A 223 17.42 0.72 15.54
CA PHE A 223 17.14 2.13 15.22
C PHE A 223 18.12 2.78 14.21
N ILE A 224 19.43 2.68 14.44
CA ILE A 224 20.43 3.32 13.57
C ILE A 224 20.49 2.67 12.18
N GLU A 225 20.34 1.34 12.12
CA GLU A 225 20.34 0.61 10.85
C GLU A 225 19.10 0.95 10.02
N GLU A 226 17.93 1.02 10.65
CA GLU A 226 16.68 1.41 9.99
C GLU A 226 16.69 2.86 9.51
N LEU A 227 17.27 3.77 10.30
CA LEU A 227 17.46 5.16 9.89
C LEU A 227 18.38 5.26 8.66
N CYS A 228 19.49 4.52 8.65
CA CYS A 228 20.40 4.44 7.51
C CYS A 228 19.72 3.81 6.29
N LYS A 229 18.95 2.73 6.49
CA LYS A 229 18.16 2.06 5.45
C LYS A 229 17.27 3.04 4.70
N MET A 230 16.54 3.88 5.44
CA MET A 230 15.64 4.87 4.83
C MET A 230 16.36 5.98 4.06
N LYS A 231 17.54 6.41 4.53
CA LYS A 231 18.39 7.34 3.78
C LYS A 231 18.84 6.72 2.46
N THR A 232 19.36 5.51 2.51
CA THR A 232 19.80 4.76 1.33
C THR A 232 18.65 4.51 0.35
N PHE A 233 17.46 4.10 0.82
CA PHE A 233 16.27 3.99 -0.02
C PHE A 233 15.96 5.28 -0.78
N THR A 234 16.03 6.41 -0.09
CA THR A 234 15.68 7.72 -0.66
C THR A 234 16.71 8.16 -1.70
N GLU A 235 18.00 8.04 -1.39
CA GLU A 235 19.10 8.41 -2.28
C GLU A 235 19.12 7.53 -3.54
N MET A 236 19.06 6.20 -3.37
CA MET A 236 19.06 5.27 -4.50
C MET A 236 17.81 5.43 -5.38
N TRP A 237 16.64 5.67 -4.79
CA TRP A 237 15.42 5.90 -5.58
C TRP A 237 15.50 7.19 -6.41
N ASP A 238 16.06 8.26 -5.85
CA ASP A 238 16.27 9.52 -6.58
C ASP A 238 17.25 9.31 -7.75
N GLU A 239 18.38 8.64 -7.50
CA GLU A 239 19.37 8.27 -8.52
C GLU A 239 18.76 7.41 -9.64
N ILE A 240 18.06 6.33 -9.29
CA ILE A 240 17.38 5.45 -10.27
C ILE A 240 16.40 6.27 -11.13
N CYS A 241 15.57 7.12 -10.50
CA CYS A 241 14.60 7.92 -11.23
C CYS A 241 15.26 8.95 -12.16
N GLN A 242 16.36 9.55 -11.73
CA GLN A 242 17.08 10.54 -12.52
C GLN A 242 17.86 9.89 -13.66
N GLU A 243 18.69 8.90 -13.36
CA GLU A 243 19.66 8.35 -14.32
C GLU A 243 19.05 7.32 -15.26
N ARG A 244 18.22 6.39 -14.74
CA ARG A 244 17.62 5.34 -15.57
C ARG A 244 16.41 5.86 -16.36
N TYR A 245 15.59 6.70 -15.73
CA TYR A 245 14.32 7.14 -16.30
C TYR A 245 14.31 8.59 -16.79
N GLY A 246 15.36 9.37 -16.56
CA GLY A 246 15.46 10.75 -17.03
C GLY A 246 14.41 11.69 -16.42
N VAL A 247 13.87 11.35 -15.24
CA VAL A 247 12.83 12.17 -14.60
C VAL A 247 13.47 13.40 -14.00
N GLU A 248 13.31 14.58 -14.62
CA GLU A 248 14.00 15.81 -14.17
C GLU A 248 13.34 16.50 -12.97
N ASP A 249 12.01 16.47 -12.85
CA ASP A 249 11.29 17.13 -11.75
C ASP A 249 11.45 16.33 -10.43
N PRO A 250 12.13 16.88 -9.39
CA PRO A 250 12.33 16.21 -8.11
C PRO A 250 11.01 15.89 -7.38
N LYS A 251 9.90 16.54 -7.75
CA LYS A 251 8.57 16.18 -7.25
C LYS A 251 8.20 14.75 -7.61
N PHE A 252 8.54 14.28 -8.80
CA PHE A 252 8.20 12.93 -9.25
C PHE A 252 9.18 11.89 -8.69
N ARG A 253 10.44 12.25 -8.46
CA ARG A 253 11.46 11.37 -7.85
C ARG A 253 11.36 11.18 -6.34
N ARG A 254 10.54 11.98 -5.65
CA ARG A 254 10.42 11.89 -4.18
C ARG A 254 10.03 10.49 -3.70
N PHE A 255 10.83 9.91 -2.81
CA PHE A 255 10.51 8.66 -2.10
C PHE A 255 9.32 8.88 -1.13
N ARG A 256 8.19 8.24 -1.44
CA ARG A 256 6.94 8.34 -0.67
C ARG A 256 6.63 6.97 -0.11
N TYR A 257 6.46 6.88 1.21
CA TYR A 257 6.23 5.59 1.84
C TYR A 257 5.12 5.62 2.89
N GLY A 258 4.46 4.47 3.06
CA GLY A 258 3.84 4.10 4.32
C GLY A 258 4.81 3.25 5.14
N VAL A 259 4.66 3.25 6.46
CA VAL A 259 5.44 2.39 7.37
C VAL A 259 4.51 1.56 8.22
N GLN A 260 4.92 0.32 8.48
CA GLN A 260 4.50 -0.44 9.64
C GLN A 260 5.72 -0.93 10.42
N VAL A 261 5.62 -0.91 11.74
CA VAL A 261 6.66 -1.44 12.63
C VAL A 261 6.76 -2.96 12.51
N ASN A 262 7.95 -3.50 12.76
CA ASN A 262 8.22 -4.92 12.65
C ASN A 262 7.36 -5.71 13.64
N SER A 263 6.44 -6.55 13.14
CA SER A 263 5.52 -7.27 14.02
C SER A 263 6.18 -8.49 14.65
N LEU A 264 7.20 -9.07 14.00
CA LEU A 264 7.99 -10.18 14.57
C LEU A 264 8.82 -9.77 15.79
N GLY A 265 9.17 -8.49 15.91
CA GLY A 265 9.88 -7.94 17.07
C GLY A 265 9.01 -7.81 18.32
N LEU A 266 7.68 -7.94 18.19
CA LEU A 266 6.74 -7.79 19.30
C LEU A 266 6.56 -9.09 20.06
N THR A 267 6.45 -9.00 21.39
CA THR A 267 6.40 -10.17 22.28
C THR A 267 5.00 -10.38 22.83
N ALA A 268 4.53 -11.63 22.83
CA ALA A 268 3.28 -12.01 23.50
C ALA A 268 3.42 -11.95 25.03
N GLN A 269 4.61 -12.28 25.55
CA GLN A 269 4.96 -12.12 26.95
C GLN A 269 5.28 -10.66 27.24
N GLN A 270 4.75 -10.15 28.36
CA GLN A 270 4.91 -8.75 28.78
C GLN A 270 4.58 -7.76 27.64
N PRO A 271 3.35 -7.83 27.09
CA PRO A 271 2.96 -7.06 25.91
C PRO A 271 3.04 -5.54 26.12
N GLU A 272 3.01 -5.07 27.37
CA GLU A 272 3.23 -3.66 27.72
C GLU A 272 4.58 -3.11 27.21
N ASN A 273 5.60 -3.97 27.10
CA ASN A 273 6.91 -3.58 26.55
C ASN A 273 6.84 -3.27 25.05
N ASN A 274 5.83 -3.77 24.34
CA ASN A 274 5.67 -3.50 22.91
C ASN A 274 5.40 -2.02 22.64
N VAL A 275 4.83 -1.26 23.59
CA VAL A 275 4.64 0.19 23.44
C VAL A 275 5.97 0.89 23.19
N ALA A 276 7.01 0.58 23.97
CA ALA A 276 8.34 1.17 23.80
C ALA A 276 9.04 0.69 22.52
N ARG A 277 8.83 -0.57 22.13
CA ARG A 277 9.35 -1.12 20.86
C ARG A 277 8.76 -0.38 19.66
N ILE A 278 7.44 -0.30 19.59
CA ILE A 278 6.69 0.38 18.52
C ILE A 278 7.14 1.84 18.39
N ILE A 279 7.29 2.57 19.50
CA ILE A 279 7.77 3.96 19.48
C ILE A 279 9.18 4.04 18.89
N THR A 280 10.09 3.19 19.34
CA THR A 280 11.49 3.18 18.88
C THR A 280 11.58 2.85 17.39
N GLU A 281 10.88 1.81 16.95
CA GLU A 281 10.80 1.35 15.58
C GLU A 281 10.23 2.44 14.66
N MET A 282 9.08 3.01 15.02
CA MET A 282 8.46 4.09 14.25
C MET A 282 9.41 5.29 14.09
N LEU A 283 10.03 5.75 15.18
CA LEU A 283 10.91 6.92 15.16
C LEU A 283 12.14 6.71 14.27
N ALA A 284 12.68 5.49 14.21
CA ALA A 284 13.86 5.16 13.41
C ALA A 284 13.67 5.53 11.94
N VAL A 285 12.47 5.32 11.40
CA VAL A 285 12.18 5.61 9.99
C VAL A 285 11.53 6.96 9.78
N THR A 286 10.67 7.44 10.70
CA THR A 286 9.98 8.74 10.52
C THR A 286 10.91 9.94 10.69
N LEU A 287 12.03 9.79 11.41
CA LEU A 287 13.04 10.85 11.56
C LEU A 287 14.02 10.92 10.39
N SER A 288 13.87 10.07 9.37
CA SER A 288 14.72 10.11 8.18
C SER A 288 14.51 11.40 7.38
N LYS A 289 15.59 12.19 7.26
CA LYS A 289 15.61 13.43 6.48
C LYS A 289 15.42 13.11 4.99
N ASN A 290 14.70 13.96 4.27
CA ASN A 290 14.42 13.87 2.82
C ASN A 290 13.47 12.74 2.38
N ALA A 291 13.00 11.88 3.29
CA ALA A 291 11.96 10.90 3.00
C ALA A 291 10.58 11.45 3.43
N ARG A 292 9.50 11.09 2.71
CA ARG A 292 8.14 11.50 3.09
C ARG A 292 7.31 10.31 3.54
N ALA A 293 7.17 10.16 4.86
CA ALA A 293 6.14 9.32 5.46
C ALA A 293 4.76 9.89 5.10
N ARG A 294 4.03 9.16 4.26
CA ARG A 294 2.64 9.48 3.92
C ARG A 294 1.66 8.88 4.92
N ALA A 295 1.96 7.68 5.39
CA ALA A 295 1.12 6.97 6.34
C ALA A 295 1.96 6.25 7.38
N VAL A 296 1.51 6.32 8.64
CA VAL A 296 2.03 5.49 9.72
C VAL A 296 0.93 4.54 10.14
N GLN A 297 1.21 3.25 10.05
CA GLN A 297 0.33 2.17 10.43
C GLN A 297 0.92 1.48 11.66
N LEU A 298 0.28 1.67 12.81
CA LEU A 298 0.69 1.06 14.07
C LEU A 298 -0.23 -0.12 14.39
N PRO A 299 0.31 -1.25 14.86
CA PRO A 299 -0.52 -2.35 15.32
C PRO A 299 -1.38 -1.86 16.49
N GLY A 300 -2.67 -2.14 16.43
CA GLY A 300 -3.56 -1.97 17.56
C GLY A 300 -3.30 -3.09 18.55
N TRP A 301 -2.86 -2.75 19.76
CA TRP A 301 -2.90 -3.60 20.94
C TRP A 301 -3.77 -2.92 21.99
#